data_AF-A0A354BLM2-F1
#
_entry.id   AF-A0A354BLM2-F1
#
_cell.length_a   1.000
_cell.length_b   1.000
_cell.length_c   1.000
_cell.angle_alpha   90.00
_cell.angle_beta   90.00
_cell.angle_gamma   90.00
#
_symmetry.space_group_name_H-M   'P 1'
#
loop_
_entity.id
_entity.type
_entity.pdbx_description
1 polymer ?
#
loop_
_entity_poly.entity_id
_entity_poly.type
_entity_poly.pdbx_seq_one_letter_code
_entity_poly.pdbx_strand_id
1 'polypeptide(L)'
;MTEQEINRAIQYVTASTSYGKDMVAEILHIGLGELVTLATQSSRQFDRETLLEYVSQWTIRRTGQPEPLVREVLGCAGRWLDDLYEEVAQRRPESLGLSPNDDEDSASV
;
A
#
# COMPACT_ATOMS: atom_id res chain seq x y z
N MET A 1 6.75 3.44 -3.71
CA MET A 1 7.36 2.11 -4.03
C MET A 1 7.74 1.94 -5.51
N THR A 2 8.95 1.44 -5.77
CA THR A 2 9.53 1.17 -7.10
C THR A 2 9.82 -0.33 -7.30
N GLU A 3 10.03 -0.75 -8.54
CA GLU A 3 10.42 -2.12 -8.90
C GLU A 3 11.72 -2.57 -8.21
N GLN A 4 12.66 -1.64 -8.00
CA GLN A 4 13.89 -1.92 -7.26
C GLN A 4 13.62 -2.23 -5.78
N GLU A 5 12.67 -1.53 -5.15
CA GLU A 5 12.29 -1.77 -3.76
C GLU A 5 11.60 -3.12 -3.59
N ILE A 6 10.73 -3.50 -4.54
CA ILE A 6 10.10 -4.83 -4.57
C ILE A 6 11.17 -5.91 -4.69
N ASN A 7 12.14 -5.76 -5.59
CA ASN A 7 13.24 -6.72 -5.72
C ASN A 7 14.09 -6.85 -4.44
N ARG A 8 14.28 -5.76 -3.69
CA ARG A 8 14.95 -5.80 -2.38
C ARG A 8 14.11 -6.53 -1.34
N ALA A 9 12.80 -6.31 -1.31
CA ALA A 9 11.89 -7.04 -0.43
C ALA A 9 11.92 -8.54 -0.74
N ILE A 10 11.90 -8.94 -2.02
CA ILE A 10 11.99 -10.34 -2.45
C ILE A 10 13.28 -10.99 -1.93
N GLN A 11 14.43 -10.34 -2.14
CA GLN A 11 15.71 -10.85 -1.67
C GLN A 11 15.73 -11.00 -0.14
N TYR A 12 15.23 -9.99 0.58
CA TYR A 12 15.18 -9.98 2.03
C TYR A 12 14.28 -11.11 2.57
N VAL A 13 13.05 -11.24 2.07
CA VAL A 13 12.10 -12.25 2.55
C VAL A 13 12.57 -13.65 2.17
N THR A 14 13.13 -13.84 0.97
CA THR A 14 13.72 -15.13 0.59
C THR A 14 14.90 -15.50 1.49
N ALA A 15 15.72 -14.53 1.92
CA ALA A 15 16.81 -14.78 2.86
C ALA A 15 16.34 -15.00 4.31
N SER A 16 15.17 -14.46 4.65
CA SER A 16 14.59 -14.50 6.00
C SER A 16 13.59 -15.63 6.21
N THR A 17 13.25 -16.38 5.16
CA THR A 17 12.30 -17.49 5.16
C THR A 17 12.90 -18.69 4.43
N SER A 18 12.29 -19.86 4.58
CA SER A 18 12.68 -21.06 3.82
C SER A 18 11.93 -21.20 2.48
N TYR A 19 11.17 -20.17 2.07
CA TYR A 19 10.32 -20.22 0.89
C TYR A 19 11.12 -20.02 -0.40
N GLY A 20 10.63 -20.62 -1.49
CA GLY A 20 11.25 -20.48 -2.81
C GLY A 20 11.15 -19.05 -3.33
N LYS A 21 12.24 -18.54 -3.93
CA LYS A 21 12.32 -17.18 -4.46
C LYS A 21 11.15 -16.84 -5.39
N ASP A 22 10.79 -17.74 -6.30
CA ASP A 22 9.74 -17.47 -7.30
C ASP A 22 8.37 -17.30 -6.65
N MET A 23 8.07 -18.08 -5.62
CA MET A 23 6.84 -17.96 -4.84
C MET A 23 6.81 -16.66 -4.04
N VAL A 24 7.92 -16.32 -3.37
CA VAL A 24 8.05 -15.05 -2.65
C VAL A 24 7.90 -13.87 -3.61
N ALA A 25 8.51 -13.95 -4.78
CA ALA A 25 8.40 -12.93 -5.83
C ALA A 25 6.96 -12.75 -6.30
N GLU A 26 6.27 -13.85 -6.61
CA GLU A 26 4.87 -13.82 -7.04
C GLU A 26 3.98 -13.15 -5.97
N ILE A 27 4.09 -13.57 -4.71
CA ILE A 27 3.31 -13.01 -3.59
C ILE A 27 3.59 -11.51 -3.41
N LEU A 28 4.86 -11.10 -3.41
CA LEU A 28 5.23 -9.70 -3.19
C LEU A 28 4.86 -8.80 -4.37
N HIS A 29 5.04 -9.26 -5.61
CA HIS A 29 4.62 -8.48 -6.79
C HIS A 29 3.11 -8.26 -6.80
N ILE A 30 2.32 -9.29 -6.49
CA ILE A 30 0.86 -9.17 -6.46
C ILE A 30 0.40 -8.32 -5.28
N GLY A 31 0.90 -8.58 -4.08
CA GLY A 31 0.47 -7.88 -2.86
C GLY A 31 0.91 -6.42 -2.83
N LEU A 32 2.21 -6.15 -2.99
CA LEU A 32 2.73 -4.77 -2.98
C LEU A 32 2.26 -3.99 -4.20
N GLY A 33 2.14 -4.64 -5.36
CA GLY A 33 1.61 -4.01 -6.57
C GLY A 33 0.15 -3.58 -6.42
N GLU A 34 -0.68 -4.37 -5.73
CA GLU A 34 -2.05 -3.98 -5.41
C GLU A 34 -2.09 -2.76 -4.49
N LEU A 35 -1.25 -2.72 -3.46
CA LEU A 35 -1.17 -1.56 -2.56
C LEU A 35 -0.71 -0.29 -3.27
N VAL A 36 0.23 -0.40 -4.22
CA VAL A 36 0.61 0.73 -5.10
C VAL A 36 -0.58 1.16 -5.97
N THR A 37 -1.36 0.21 -6.48
CA THR A 37 -2.56 0.50 -7.26
C THR A 37 -3.63 1.20 -6.42
N LEU A 38 -3.87 0.71 -5.19
CA LEU A 38 -4.76 1.35 -4.24
C LEU A 38 -4.29 2.74 -3.84
N ALA A 39 -3.00 2.91 -3.55
CA ALA A 39 -2.43 4.22 -3.30
C ALA A 39 -2.68 5.13 -4.49
N THR A 40 -2.48 4.65 -5.73
CA THR A 40 -2.64 5.49 -6.93
C THR A 40 -4.08 5.87 -7.25
N GLN A 41 -5.05 4.99 -6.97
CA GLN A 41 -6.42 5.10 -7.48
C GLN A 41 -7.50 5.39 -6.41
N SER A 42 -7.22 5.09 -5.14
CA SER A 42 -8.20 5.28 -4.06
C SER A 42 -8.06 6.64 -3.38
N SER A 43 -9.19 7.31 -3.16
CA SER A 43 -9.30 8.51 -2.31
C SER A 43 -9.83 8.19 -0.90
N ARG A 44 -9.96 6.90 -0.58
CA ARG A 44 -10.52 6.41 0.69
C ARG A 44 -9.39 6.16 1.70
N GLN A 45 -9.60 6.61 2.93
CA GLN A 45 -8.75 6.26 4.06
C GLN A 45 -9.04 4.82 4.52
N PHE A 46 -7.96 4.07 4.71
CA PHE A 46 -8.01 2.73 5.28
C PHE A 46 -7.08 2.69 6.48
N ASP A 47 -7.47 1.98 7.53
CA ASP A 47 -6.56 1.63 8.61
C ASP A 47 -5.63 0.48 8.19
N ARG A 48 -4.54 0.31 8.94
CA ARG A 48 -3.50 -0.67 8.66
C ARG A 48 -4.00 -2.11 8.69
N GLU A 49 -4.89 -2.45 9.62
CA GLU A 49 -5.42 -3.81 9.76
C GLU A 49 -6.31 -4.17 8.57
N THR A 50 -7.16 -3.24 8.16
CA THR A 50 -8.01 -3.37 6.97
C THR A 50 -7.18 -3.52 5.70
N LEU A 51 -6.11 -2.74 5.51
CA LEU A 51 -5.24 -2.88 4.34
C LEU A 51 -4.50 -4.22 4.33
N LEU A 52 -4.00 -4.65 5.49
CA LEU A 52 -3.31 -5.94 5.62
C LEU A 52 -4.26 -7.11 5.33
N GLU A 53 -5.47 -7.07 5.87
CA GLU A 53 -6.50 -8.08 5.61
C GLU A 53 -6.86 -8.11 4.12
N TYR A 54 -7.12 -6.94 3.54
CA TYR A 54 -7.46 -6.80 2.13
C TYR A 54 -6.36 -7.34 1.22
N VAL A 55 -5.11 -6.90 1.39
CA VAL A 55 -4.00 -7.32 0.52
C VAL A 55 -3.68 -8.80 0.69
N SER A 56 -3.84 -9.35 1.90
CA SER A 56 -3.69 -10.79 2.15
C SER A 56 -4.73 -11.57 1.35
N GLN A 57 -6.00 -11.22 1.46
CA GLN A 57 -7.07 -11.88 0.72
C GLN A 57 -6.93 -11.72 -0.79
N TRP A 58 -6.55 -10.54 -1.26
CA TRP A 58 -6.29 -10.28 -2.67
C TRP A 58 -5.19 -11.20 -3.21
N THR A 59 -4.08 -11.29 -2.48
CA THR A 59 -2.92 -12.09 -2.87
C THR A 59 -3.24 -13.58 -2.86
N ILE A 60 -3.98 -14.07 -1.85
CA ILE A 60 -4.46 -15.46 -1.79
C ILE A 60 -5.31 -15.80 -3.02
N ARG A 61 -6.26 -14.94 -3.39
CA ARG A 61 -7.14 -15.17 -4.56
C ARG A 61 -6.38 -15.21 -5.88
N ARG A 62 -5.26 -14.50 -6.00
CA ARG A 62 -4.46 -14.40 -7.24
C ARG A 62 -3.41 -15.51 -7.36
N THR A 63 -2.81 -15.92 -6.25
CA THR A 63 -1.72 -16.90 -6.23
C THR A 63 -2.19 -18.32 -5.92
N GLY A 64 -3.35 -18.48 -5.27
CA GLY A 64 -3.81 -19.76 -4.76
C GLY A 64 -3.00 -20.29 -3.57
N GLN A 65 -2.07 -19.50 -3.03
CA GLN A 65 -1.24 -19.89 -1.89
C GLN A 65 -2.04 -19.89 -0.59
N PRO A 66 -1.68 -20.75 0.38
CA PRO A 66 -2.40 -20.83 1.64
C PRO A 66 -2.22 -19.56 2.48
N GLU A 67 -3.27 -19.17 3.20
CA GLU A 67 -3.33 -17.94 3.99
C GLU A 67 -2.16 -17.76 4.98
N PRO A 68 -1.73 -18.79 5.77
CA PRO A 68 -0.59 -18.64 6.66
C PRO A 68 0.70 -18.25 5.94
N LEU A 69 0.94 -18.82 4.76
CA LEU A 69 2.13 -18.55 3.95
C LEU A 69 2.11 -17.13 3.42
N VAL A 70 0.98 -16.70 2.84
CA VAL A 70 0.83 -15.34 2.32
C VAL A 70 1.02 -14.31 3.43
N ARG A 71 0.40 -14.52 4.61
CA ARG A 71 0.55 -13.60 5.74
C ARG A 71 1.96 -13.57 6.30
N GLU A 72 2.66 -14.70 6.33
CA GLU A 72 4.05 -14.73 6.77
C GLU A 72 4.97 -13.98 5.80
N VAL A 73 4.84 -14.22 4.50
CA VAL A 73 5.64 -13.54 3.46
C VAL A 73 5.39 -12.03 3.47
N LEU A 74 4.12 -11.61 3.51
CA LEU A 74 3.75 -10.20 3.60
C LEU A 74 4.21 -9.59 4.93
N GLY A 75 4.00 -10.27 6.06
CA GLY A 75 4.46 -9.82 7.38
C GLY A 75 5.99 -9.68 7.46
N CYS A 76 6.74 -10.57 6.82
CA CYS A 76 8.19 -10.48 6.71
C CYS A 76 8.63 -9.24 5.90
N ALA A 77 7.85 -8.84 4.89
CA ALA A 77 8.01 -7.59 4.17
C ALA A 77 7.47 -6.35 4.94
N GLY A 78 7.23 -6.45 6.24
CA GLY A 78 6.52 -5.46 7.06
C GLY A 78 6.96 -4.00 6.86
N ARG A 79 8.26 -3.73 6.77
CA ARG A 79 8.78 -2.37 6.51
C ARG A 79 8.23 -1.77 5.21
N TRP A 80 8.25 -2.53 4.12
CA TRP A 80 7.76 -2.08 2.81
C TRP A 80 6.24 -1.93 2.81
N LEU A 81 5.54 -2.75 3.60
CA LEU A 81 4.10 -2.59 3.80
C LEU A 81 3.78 -1.32 4.58
N ASP A 82 4.52 -1.02 5.64
CA ASP A 82 4.30 0.17 6.45
C ASP A 82 4.49 1.45 5.62
N ASP A 83 5.55 1.52 4.81
CA ASP A 83 5.78 2.63 3.87
C ASP A 83 4.60 2.81 2.90
N LEU A 84 4.05 1.72 2.34
CA LEU A 84 2.88 1.78 1.46
C LEU A 84 1.59 2.15 2.18
N TYR A 85 1.40 1.66 3.40
CA TYR A 85 0.22 2.00 4.19
C TYR A 85 0.21 3.47 4.54
N GLU A 86 1.36 4.06 4.83
CA GLU A 86 1.50 5.50 4.99
C GLU A 86 1.19 6.24 3.68
N GLU A 87 1.73 5.80 2.53
CA GLU A 87 1.40 6.40 1.22
C GLU A 87 -0.11 6.36 0.92
N VAL A 88 -0.79 5.24 1.19
CA VAL A 88 -2.24 5.09 1.02
C VAL A 88 -3.01 6.00 1.99
N ALA A 89 -2.58 6.09 3.25
CA ALA A 89 -3.24 6.89 4.28
C ALA A 89 -3.05 8.40 4.07
N GLN A 90 -1.91 8.83 3.54
CA GLN A 90 -1.58 10.24 3.31
C GLN A 90 -2.31 10.87 2.13
N ARG A 91 -2.84 10.07 1.19
CA ARG A 91 -3.67 10.57 0.10
C ARG A 91 -5.05 10.97 0.58
N ARG A 92 -5.08 12.16 1.21
CA ARG A 92 -6.29 12.92 1.47
C ARG A 92 -6.91 13.28 0.11
N PRO A 93 -8.24 13.19 -0.06
CA PRO A 93 -8.85 13.89 -1.18
C PRO A 93 -8.50 15.37 -1.02
N GLU A 94 -7.79 15.92 -2.00
CA GLU A 94 -7.69 17.37 -2.19
C GLU A 94 -9.09 17.87 -2.57
N SER A 95 -10.01 17.86 -1.60
CA SER A 95 -11.30 18.50 -1.72
C SER A 95 -11.07 20.00 -1.55
N LEU A 96 -10.97 20.64 -2.71
CA LEU A 96 -11.18 22.05 -3.01
C LEU A 96 -10.32 23.05 -2.23
N GLY A 97 -9.41 23.68 -2.98
CA GLY A 97 -9.02 25.05 -2.71
C GLY A 97 -10.27 25.94 -2.65
N LEU A 98 -10.68 26.26 -1.42
CA LEU A 98 -11.34 27.53 -1.15
C LEU A 98 -10.22 28.56 -1.03
N SER A 99 -9.91 29.22 -2.15
CA SER A 99 -9.18 30.48 -2.13
C SER A 99 -9.91 31.44 -1.20
N PRO A 100 -9.27 32.03 -0.17
CA PRO A 100 -9.82 33.17 0.52
C PRO A 100 -9.45 34.39 -0.31
N ASN A 101 -10.19 34.66 -1.38
CA ASN A 101 -10.21 35.97 -2.01
C ASN A 101 -11.43 36.06 -2.93
N ASP A 102 -12.42 36.80 -2.44
CA ASP A 102 -13.24 37.80 -3.14
C ASP A 102 -13.82 38.63 -1.96
N ASP A 103 -13.14 39.70 -1.53
CA ASP A 103 -13.29 41.08 -2.00
C ASP A 103 -14.73 41.61 -1.83
N GLU A 104 -14.93 42.59 -0.93
CA GLU A 104 -15.25 43.97 -1.35
C GLU A 104 -15.36 44.94 -0.15
N ASP A 105 -14.60 46.02 -0.32
CA ASP A 105 -14.71 47.36 0.24
C ASP A 105 -16.15 47.88 0.39
N SER A 106 -16.46 48.52 1.51
CA SER A 106 -17.27 49.75 1.54
C SER A 106 -17.35 50.35 2.94
N ALA A 107 -16.67 51.48 3.07
CA ALA A 107 -16.82 52.45 4.14
C ALA A 107 -18.28 52.90 4.35
N SER A 108 -18.63 53.27 5.58
CA SER A 108 -19.53 54.39 5.88
C SER A 108 -19.50 54.78 7.36
N VAL A 109 -18.90 55.96 7.58
CA VAL A 109 -19.16 57.05 8.57
C VAL A 109 -19.48 56.75 10.04
#